data_AF-A0A2S5TDM1-F1
#
_entry.id   AF-A0A2S5TDM1-F1
#
_cell.length_a   1.000
_cell.length_b   1.000
_cell.length_c   1.000
_cell.angle_alpha   90.00
_cell.angle_beta   90.00
_cell.angle_gamma   90.00
#
_symmetry.space_group_name_H-M   'P 1'
#
loop_
_entity.id
_entity.type
_entity.pdbx_description
1 polymer ?
#
loop_
_entity_poly.entity_id
_entity_poly.type
_entity_poly.pdbx_seq_one_letter_code
_entity_poly.pdbx_strand_id
1 'polypeptide(L)'
;MAQQLVGAIGELEDNIHLHSQAVDTGYVGYRAGNNEFEFVVADAGVGILNSLKSCPDYADLKDAGDALQFALQDGVSRYGRSAQRGCGFRPIFVGLANLMGMLRFRSGDHVLVIDGQSPDLAMARVQQRANLPGFVTSITCRNPG
;
A
#
# COMPACT_ATOMS: atom_id res chain seq x y z
N MET A 1 -0.80 19.52 -2.33
CA MET A 1 -1.80 18.44 -2.38
C MET A 1 -1.71 17.64 -3.68
N ALA A 2 -1.79 18.29 -4.86
CA ALA A 2 -1.73 17.59 -6.14
C ALA A 2 -0.41 16.81 -6.35
N GLN A 3 0.74 17.39 -6.00
CA GLN A 3 2.04 16.71 -6.10
C GLN A 3 2.13 15.47 -5.21
N GLN A 4 1.60 15.54 -3.97
CA GLN A 4 1.60 14.39 -3.07
C GLN A 4 0.71 13.25 -3.58
N LEU A 5 -0.46 13.57 -4.15
CA LEU A 5 -1.35 12.59 -4.74
C LEU A 5 -0.74 11.95 -6.00
N VAL A 6 -0.14 12.76 -6.88
CA VAL A 6 0.57 12.25 -8.07
C VAL A 6 1.72 11.35 -7.67
N GLY A 7 2.53 11.76 -6.69
CA GLY A 7 3.62 10.93 -6.16
C GLY A 7 3.10 9.62 -5.56
N ALA A 8 2.05 9.67 -4.75
CA ALA A 8 1.45 8.47 -4.16
C ALA A 8 0.90 7.50 -5.21
N ILE A 9 0.20 8.00 -6.24
CA ILE A 9 -0.31 7.17 -7.32
C ILE A 9 0.85 6.56 -8.12
N GLY A 10 1.87 7.36 -8.45
CA GLY A 10 3.06 6.89 -9.17
C GLY A 10 3.79 5.78 -8.42
N GLU A 11 4.06 5.96 -7.13
CA GLU A 11 4.73 4.93 -6.31
C GLU A 11 3.92 3.63 -6.19
N LEU A 12 2.59 3.72 -6.11
CA LEU A 12 1.72 2.54 -6.06
C LEU A 12 1.62 1.84 -7.42
N GLU A 13 1.66 2.59 -8.52
CA GLU A 13 1.68 2.03 -9.87
C GLU A 13 3.05 1.39 -10.19
N ASP A 14 4.15 2.04 -9.81
CA ASP A 14 5.50 1.49 -9.90
C ASP A 14 5.62 0.15 -9.13
N ASN A 15 4.95 0.04 -7.98
CA ASN A 15 4.87 -1.23 -7.25
C ASN A 15 4.22 -2.33 -8.08
N ILE A 16 3.19 -2.04 -8.88
CA ILE A 16 2.61 -3.03 -9.81
C ILE A 16 3.67 -3.45 -10.81
N HIS A 17 4.30 -2.50 -11.50
CA HIS A 17 5.30 -2.79 -12.54
C HIS A 17 6.50 -3.59 -12.01
N LEU A 18 6.97 -3.28 -10.80
CA LEU A 18 8.19 -3.85 -10.25
C LEU A 18 7.97 -5.12 -9.43
N HIS A 19 6.78 -5.31 -8.86
CA HIS A 19 6.56 -6.31 -7.81
C HIS A 19 5.37 -7.26 -8.07
N SER A 20 4.38 -6.90 -8.88
CA SER A 20 3.18 -7.75 -9.10
C SER A 20 3.49 -9.07 -9.80
N GLN A 21 4.43 -9.07 -10.76
CA GLN A 21 4.61 -10.13 -11.77
C GLN A 21 3.36 -10.41 -12.63
N ALA A 22 2.40 -9.48 -12.67
CA ALA A 22 1.17 -9.56 -13.45
C ALA A 22 0.75 -8.14 -13.90
N VAL A 23 1.69 -7.43 -14.54
CA VAL A 23 1.56 -6.00 -14.87
C VAL A 23 0.33 -5.69 -15.72
N ASP A 24 -0.05 -6.61 -16.60
CA ASP A 24 -1.21 -6.54 -17.50
C ASP A 24 -2.56 -6.55 -16.76
N THR A 25 -2.56 -6.91 -15.47
CA THR A 25 -3.75 -6.89 -14.60
C THR A 25 -3.89 -5.59 -13.80
N GLY A 26 -2.88 -4.72 -13.87
CA GLY A 26 -2.81 -3.48 -13.12
C GLY A 26 -3.87 -2.46 -13.55
N TYR A 27 -4.48 -1.79 -12.57
CA TYR A 27 -5.36 -0.66 -12.84
C TYR A 27 -5.29 0.41 -11.76
N VAL A 28 -5.53 1.65 -12.19
CA VAL A 28 -5.77 2.80 -11.32
C VAL A 28 -7.19 3.30 -11.58
N GLY A 29 -8.01 3.32 -10.54
CA GLY A 29 -9.38 3.86 -10.57
C GLY A 29 -9.52 5.02 -9.59
N TYR A 30 -10.37 5.98 -9.89
CA TYR A 30 -10.67 7.07 -8.96
C TYR A 30 -12.14 7.47 -8.98
N ARG A 31 -12.58 8.10 -7.90
CA ARG A 31 -13.87 8.77 -7.78
C ARG A 31 -13.67 10.11 -7.08
N ALA A 32 -14.19 11.17 -7.69
CA ALA A 32 -14.32 12.48 -7.07
C ALA A 32 -15.79 12.74 -6.74
N GLY A 33 -16.07 13.14 -5.50
CA GLY A 33 -17.40 13.51 -5.04
C GLY A 33 -17.36 14.75 -4.14
N ASN A 34 -18.51 15.10 -3.56
CA ASN A 34 -18.60 16.24 -2.66
C ASN A 34 -17.77 15.97 -1.40
N ASN A 35 -16.72 16.77 -1.18
CA ASN A 35 -15.78 16.72 -0.05
C ASN A 35 -14.94 15.44 0.08
N GLU A 36 -14.96 14.55 -0.91
CA GLU A 36 -14.21 13.30 -0.87
C GLU A 36 -13.60 12.97 -2.22
N PHE A 37 -12.32 12.60 -2.20
CA PHE A 37 -11.60 12.05 -3.33
C PHE A 37 -11.09 10.67 -2.93
N GLU A 38 -11.35 9.66 -3.75
CA GLU A 38 -10.85 8.30 -3.55
C GLU A 38 -10.11 7.85 -4.79
N PHE A 39 -8.99 7.17 -4.59
CA PHE A 39 -8.35 6.40 -5.65
C PHE A 39 -7.96 5.01 -5.17
N VAL A 40 -7.92 4.09 -6.13
CA VAL A 40 -7.59 2.69 -5.94
C VAL A 40 -6.50 2.32 -6.94
N VAL A 41 -5.47 1.63 -6.44
CA VAL A 41 -4.42 1.02 -7.26
C VAL A 41 -4.42 -0.47 -6.95
N ALA A 42 -4.53 -1.31 -7.97
CA ALA A 42 -4.68 -2.74 -7.77
C ALA A 42 -4.13 -3.58 -8.91
N ASP A 43 -3.75 -4.81 -8.58
CA ASP A 43 -3.30 -5.85 -9.50
C ASP A 43 -3.79 -7.24 -9.04
N ALA A 44 -3.70 -8.24 -9.91
CA ALA A 44 -3.99 -9.64 -9.62
C ALA A 44 -2.71 -10.51 -9.56
N GLY A 45 -1.59 -9.91 -9.17
CA GLY A 45 -0.27 -10.53 -9.13
C GLY A 45 -0.01 -11.42 -7.93
N VAL A 46 1.28 -11.62 -7.65
CA VAL A 46 1.75 -12.57 -6.63
C VAL A 46 1.41 -12.17 -5.19
N GLY A 47 1.09 -10.89 -4.97
CA GLY A 47 0.82 -10.32 -3.65
C GLY A 47 2.08 -10.05 -2.81
N ILE A 48 1.90 -9.28 -1.74
CA ILE A 48 3.00 -8.73 -0.94
C ILE A 48 3.81 -9.82 -0.23
N LEU A 49 3.16 -10.82 0.34
CA LEU A 49 3.85 -11.90 1.06
C LEU A 49 4.82 -12.67 0.14
N ASN A 50 4.34 -13.09 -1.02
CA ASN A 50 5.16 -13.83 -1.98
C ASN A 50 6.25 -12.96 -2.58
N SER A 51 5.96 -11.68 -2.84
CA SER A 51 6.95 -10.72 -3.33
C SER A 51 8.09 -10.55 -2.31
N LEU A 52 7.79 -10.30 -1.03
CA LEU A 52 8.80 -10.15 0.02
C LEU A 52 9.58 -11.44 0.25
N LYS A 53 8.92 -12.61 0.28
CA LYS A 53 9.59 -13.90 0.44
C LYS A 53 10.54 -14.28 -0.68
N SER A 54 10.53 -13.55 -1.81
CA SER A 54 11.59 -13.71 -2.83
C SER A 54 12.96 -13.21 -2.36
N CYS A 55 13.01 -12.47 -1.24
CA CYS A 55 14.21 -12.10 -0.53
C CYS A 55 14.44 -13.04 0.67
N PRO A 56 15.65 -13.62 0.84
CA PRO A 56 15.96 -14.45 2.01
C PRO A 56 15.77 -13.74 3.36
N ASP A 57 15.97 -12.42 3.40
CA ASP A 57 15.79 -11.60 4.61
C ASP A 57 14.37 -11.69 5.20
N TYR A 58 13.38 -12.06 4.39
CA TYR A 58 11.97 -12.10 4.77
C TYR A 58 11.34 -13.48 4.63
N ALA A 59 12.16 -14.54 4.53
CA ALA A 59 11.69 -15.91 4.41
C ALA A 59 10.76 -16.33 5.57
N ASP A 60 11.00 -15.77 6.76
CA ASP A 60 10.28 -16.10 8.00
C ASP A 60 8.92 -15.40 8.15
N LEU A 61 8.51 -14.53 7.23
CA LEU A 61 7.18 -13.90 7.27
C LEU A 61 6.09 -14.98 7.23
N LYS A 62 5.10 -14.91 8.13
CA LYS A 62 4.13 -16.01 8.26
C LYS A 62 2.94 -15.84 7.34
N ASP A 63 2.38 -14.63 7.32
CA ASP A 63 1.14 -14.32 6.61
C ASP A 63 1.19 -12.96 5.93
N ALA A 64 0.12 -12.64 5.20
CA ALA A 64 0.01 -11.38 4.48
C ALA A 64 -0.14 -10.17 5.42
N GLY A 65 -0.63 -10.34 6.65
CA GLY A 65 -0.76 -9.28 7.64
C GLY A 65 0.60 -8.80 8.13
N ASP A 66 1.49 -9.73 8.49
CA ASP A 66 2.89 -9.46 8.82
C ASP A 66 3.60 -8.81 7.63
N ALA A 67 3.39 -9.36 6.43
CA ALA A 67 4.01 -8.84 5.22
C ALA A 67 3.54 -7.42 4.87
N LEU A 68 2.25 -7.08 5.08
CA LEU A 68 1.71 -5.73 4.90
C LEU A 68 2.33 -4.74 5.89
N GLN A 69 2.42 -5.11 7.18
CA GLN A 69 3.07 -4.25 8.17
C GLN A 69 4.54 -4.01 7.83
N PHE A 70 5.22 -5.05 7.36
CA PHE A 70 6.63 -4.98 7.01
C PHE A 70 6.87 -4.14 5.76
N ALA A 71 6.08 -4.34 4.69
CA ALA A 71 6.20 -3.60 3.42
C ALA A 71 6.02 -2.08 3.56
N LEU A 72 5.28 -1.64 4.58
CA LEU A 72 5.03 -0.22 4.85
C LEU A 72 6.14 0.44 5.70
N GLN A 73 7.15 -0.32 6.15
CA GLN A 73 8.31 0.24 6.85
C GLN A 73 9.33 0.80 5.86
N ASP A 74 9.97 1.90 6.24
CA ASP A 74 11.04 2.51 5.45
C ASP A 74 12.18 1.51 5.15
N GLY A 75 12.55 1.43 3.88
CA GLY A 75 13.68 0.62 3.42
C GLY A 75 13.32 -0.84 3.14
N VAL A 76 12.06 -1.25 3.28
CA VAL A 76 11.63 -2.62 2.99
C VAL A 76 11.25 -2.76 1.52
N SER A 77 11.89 -3.70 0.83
CA SER A 77 11.56 -4.07 -0.55
C SER A 77 11.99 -5.50 -0.83
N ARG A 78 11.44 -6.16 -1.86
CA ARG A 78 11.86 -7.53 -2.27
C ARG A 78 13.35 -7.72 -2.60
N TYR A 79 14.14 -6.64 -2.64
CA TYR A 79 15.58 -6.66 -2.87
C TYR A 79 16.40 -6.58 -1.57
N GLY A 80 15.75 -6.60 -0.41
CA GLY A 80 16.40 -6.46 0.91
C GLY A 80 16.59 -5.00 1.32
N ARG A 81 16.95 -4.78 2.60
CA ARG A 81 17.12 -3.42 3.17
C ARG A 81 18.41 -2.72 2.72
N SER A 82 19.42 -3.50 2.35
CA SER A 82 20.72 -2.98 1.89
C SER A 82 20.69 -2.39 0.49
N ALA A 83 19.62 -2.64 -0.28
CA ALA A 83 19.46 -2.16 -1.65
C ALA A 83 19.17 -0.64 -1.77
N GLN A 84 19.01 0.08 -0.65
CA GLN A 84 18.58 1.49 -0.62
C GLN A 84 17.29 1.75 -1.42
N ARG A 85 16.37 0.78 -1.41
CA ARG A 85 15.02 0.83 -2.01
C ARG A 85 13.96 0.69 -0.93
N GLY A 86 12.68 0.85 -1.27
CA GLY A 86 11.59 0.64 -0.31
C GLY A 86 11.19 1.89 0.48
N CYS A 87 11.36 3.08 -0.12
CA CYS A 87 10.85 4.34 0.45
C CYS A 87 9.51 4.76 -0.18
N GLY A 88 8.95 3.99 -1.12
CA GLY A 88 7.81 4.40 -1.95
C GLY A 88 6.50 4.63 -1.18
N PHE A 89 6.38 4.07 0.03
CA PHE A 89 5.22 4.32 0.89
C PHE A 89 5.35 5.59 1.73
N ARG A 90 6.55 6.14 1.94
CA ARG A 90 6.77 7.33 2.78
C ARG A 90 6.06 8.59 2.23
N PRO A 91 6.09 8.90 0.91
CA PRO A 91 5.30 9.99 0.34
C PRO A 91 3.79 9.82 0.56
N ILE A 92 3.31 8.58 0.59
CA ILE A 92 1.90 8.23 0.83
C ILE A 92 1.53 8.68 2.25
N PHE A 93 2.26 8.22 3.27
CA PHE A 93 2.04 8.61 4.68
C PHE A 93 2.12 10.14 4.90
N VAL A 94 3.11 10.81 4.30
CA VAL A 94 3.29 12.27 4.42
C VAL A 94 2.14 13.04 3.73
N GLY A 95 1.67 12.57 2.57
CA GLY A 95 0.53 13.16 1.88
C GLY A 95 -0.75 13.07 2.69
N LEU A 96 -0.92 12.00 3.46
CA LEU A 96 -2.16 11.65 4.17
C LEU A 96 -2.32 12.29 5.54
N ALA A 97 -1.22 12.60 6.22
CA ALA A 97 -1.26 13.36 7.47
C ALA A 97 -1.96 14.72 7.33
N ASN A 98 -2.10 15.23 6.10
CA ASN A 98 -2.77 16.48 5.80
C ASN A 98 -4.25 16.34 5.38
N LEU A 99 -4.79 15.12 5.19
CA LEU A 99 -6.02 14.91 4.41
C LEU A 99 -7.18 14.20 5.14
N MET A 100 -7.10 14.04 6.47
CA MET A 100 -8.12 13.36 7.31
C MET A 100 -8.73 12.12 6.63
N GLY A 101 -7.85 11.33 6.02
CA GLY A 101 -8.20 10.28 5.07
C GLY A 101 -8.24 8.88 5.66
N MET A 102 -8.40 7.86 4.83
CA MET A 102 -8.21 6.46 5.22
C MET A 102 -7.36 5.75 4.18
N LEU A 103 -6.44 4.91 4.64
CA LEU A 103 -5.64 4.03 3.80
C LEU A 103 -6.07 2.61 4.06
N ARG A 104 -6.19 1.84 2.99
CA ARG A 104 -6.42 0.40 3.07
C ARG A 104 -5.47 -0.29 2.11
N PHE A 105 -4.70 -1.22 2.64
CA PHE A 105 -3.79 -2.07 1.89
C PHE A 105 -4.25 -3.50 2.06
N ARG A 106 -4.55 -4.21 0.97
CA ARG A 106 -5.04 -5.58 1.00
C ARG A 106 -4.17 -6.45 0.13
N SER A 107 -3.78 -7.61 0.64
CA SER A 107 -3.12 -8.66 -0.12
C SER A 107 -3.40 -10.00 0.55
N GLY A 108 -3.60 -11.06 -0.24
CA GLY A 108 -3.93 -12.37 0.28
C GLY A 108 -5.17 -12.33 1.18
N ASP A 109 -5.04 -12.90 2.37
CA ASP A 109 -6.10 -13.01 3.37
C ASP A 109 -6.11 -11.88 4.42
N HIS A 110 -5.40 -10.77 4.18
CA HIS A 110 -5.30 -9.67 5.14
C HIS A 110 -5.57 -8.30 4.53
N VAL A 111 -6.09 -7.39 5.36
CA VAL A 111 -6.16 -5.96 5.11
C VAL A 111 -5.51 -5.21 6.28
N LEU A 112 -4.71 -4.19 5.95
CA LEU A 112 -4.13 -3.23 6.88
C LEU A 112 -4.80 -1.88 6.63
N VAL A 113 -5.35 -1.30 7.69
CA VAL A 113 -6.06 -0.02 7.64
C VAL A 113 -5.36 1.02 8.52
N ILE A 114 -5.09 2.19 7.97
CA ILE A 114 -4.58 3.35 8.72
C ILE A 114 -5.63 4.46 8.64
N ASP A 115 -5.96 5.03 9.80
CA ASP A 115 -6.87 6.16 9.92
C ASP A 115 -6.06 7.46 9.86
N GLY A 116 -6.48 8.40 9.01
CA GLY A 116 -5.82 9.68 8.82
C GLY A 116 -5.94 10.63 10.00
N GLN A 117 -6.74 10.33 11.03
CA GLN A 117 -6.68 11.05 12.31
C GLN A 117 -5.37 10.78 13.07
N SER A 118 -4.80 9.59 12.89
CA SER A 118 -3.52 9.16 13.48
C SER A 118 -2.74 8.37 12.43
N PRO A 119 -2.10 9.05 11.46
CA PRO A 119 -1.42 8.44 10.31
C PRO A 119 -0.08 7.80 10.70
N ASP A 120 -0.09 7.00 11.77
CA ASP A 120 1.05 6.24 12.26
C ASP A 120 0.83 4.76 11.94
N LEU A 121 1.84 4.12 11.35
CA LEU A 121 1.84 2.68 11.12
C LEU A 121 1.68 1.89 12.42
N ALA A 122 2.15 2.42 13.56
CA ALA A 122 1.94 1.82 14.87
C ALA A 122 0.45 1.76 15.28
N MET A 123 -0.39 2.62 14.70
CA MET A 123 -1.84 2.65 14.92
C MET A 123 -2.61 1.88 13.85
N ALA A 124 -1.91 1.25 12.89
CA ALA A 124 -2.54 0.47 11.85
C ALA A 124 -3.30 -0.73 12.42
N ARG A 125 -4.46 -1.01 11.83
CA ARG A 125 -5.29 -2.16 12.19
C ARG A 125 -5.18 -3.22 11.11
N VAL A 126 -4.63 -4.38 11.48
CA VAL A 126 -4.60 -5.55 10.62
C VAL A 126 -5.83 -6.41 10.90
N GLN A 127 -6.50 -6.87 9.84
CA GLN A 127 -7.66 -7.74 9.96
C GLN A 127 -7.60 -8.84 8.90
N GLN A 128 -7.93 -10.06 9.32
CA GLN A 128 -8.09 -11.18 8.39
C GLN A 128 -9.38 -11.01 7.56
N ARG A 129 -9.32 -11.46 6.31
CA ARG A 129 -10.37 -11.39 5.29
C ARG A 129 -10.31 -12.62 4.39
N ALA A 130 -11.32 -12.78 3.54
CA ALA A 130 -11.26 -13.77 2.48
C ALA A 130 -10.04 -13.50 1.58
N ASN A 131 -9.38 -14.58 1.15
CA ASN A 131 -8.21 -14.51 0.29
C ASN A 131 -8.53 -13.78 -1.02
N LEU A 132 -7.66 -12.85 -1.42
CA LEU A 132 -7.72 -12.10 -2.66
C LEU A 132 -6.35 -12.18 -3.36
N PRO A 133 -6.29 -12.49 -4.66
CA PRO A 133 -5.03 -12.43 -5.40
C PRO A 133 -4.48 -10.99 -5.47
N GLY A 134 -3.17 -10.86 -5.64
CA GLY A 134 -2.52 -9.57 -5.86
C GLY A 134 -2.51 -8.63 -4.68
N PHE A 135 -2.54 -7.35 -5.00
CA PHE A 135 -2.47 -6.24 -4.06
C PHE A 135 -3.52 -5.18 -4.44
N VAL A 136 -4.19 -4.62 -3.44
CA VAL A 136 -5.16 -3.55 -3.61
C VAL A 136 -4.88 -2.47 -2.56
N THR A 137 -4.65 -1.25 -3.03
CA THR A 137 -4.61 -0.06 -2.18
C THR A 137 -5.81 0.82 -2.47
N SER A 138 -6.53 1.24 -1.45
CA SER A 138 -7.57 2.29 -1.53
C SER A 138 -7.18 3.42 -0.59
N ILE A 139 -7.16 4.63 -1.13
CA ILE A 139 -6.87 5.85 -0.38
C ILE A 139 -8.04 6.80 -0.56
N THR A 140 -8.63 7.19 0.56
CA THR A 140 -9.68 8.20 0.63
C THR A 140 -9.12 9.46 1.27
N CYS A 141 -9.35 10.61 0.66
CA CYS A 141 -9.04 11.93 1.17
C CYS A 141 -10.34 12.69 1.41
N ARG A 142 -10.48 13.32 2.57
CA ARG A 142 -11.68 14.09 2.92
C ARG A 142 -11.31 15.54 3.17
N ASN A 143 -12.14 16.44 2.66
CA ASN A 143 -12.05 17.84 3.06
C ASN A 143 -12.91 18.03 4.31
N PRO A 144 -12.33 18.32 5.50
CA PRO A 144 -13.11 18.82 6.61
C PRO A 144 -13.68 20.18 6.19
N GLY A 145 -14.98 20.24 5.97
CA GLY A 145 -15.68 21.47 5.63
C GLY A 145 -15.57 22.54 6.71
#